data_AF-J9EGV6-F1
#
_entry.id   AF-J9EGV6-F1
#
_cell.length_a   1.000
_cell.length_b   1.000
_cell.length_c   1.000
_cell.angle_alpha   90.00
_cell.angle_beta   90.00
_cell.angle_gamma   90.00
#
_symmetry.space_group_name_H-M   'P 1'
#
loop_
_entity.id
_entity.type
_entity.pdbx_description
1 polymer ?
#
loop_
_entity_poly.entity_id
_entity_poly.type
_entity_poly.pdbx_seq_one_letter_code
_entity_poly.pdbx_strand_id
1 'polypeptide(L)'
;MEEKGFISLPTEVDKIIDPFVDVGNLLIIDNDPVIDEGSTNKLSEEELSARVRDNVQFLFNKIWELERKRIDEAICAKLPATLFRLPREKPLPSERQLTKWEQYAQQKGIRKKNKSRKVFDEQTQEWKARYGYKSVKNNDTKEWLIEIPDNK
;
A
#
# COMPACT_ATOMS: atom_id res chain seq x y z
N MET A 1 -40.12 -17.72 36.59
CA MET A 1 -39.37 -16.94 35.59
C MET A 1 -38.85 -17.95 34.60
N GLU A 2 -39.49 -18.06 33.43
CA GLU A 2 -39.03 -18.97 32.38
C GLU A 2 -37.72 -18.43 31.81
N GLU A 3 -36.65 -19.20 31.97
CA GLU A 3 -35.40 -18.97 31.25
C GLU A 3 -35.69 -19.16 29.77
N LYS A 4 -35.77 -18.05 29.02
CA LYS A 4 -35.78 -18.10 27.56
C LYS A 4 -34.43 -18.66 27.11
N GLY A 5 -34.40 -19.96 26.83
CA GLY A 5 -33.23 -20.62 26.29
C GLY A 5 -32.70 -19.90 25.04
N PHE A 6 -31.39 -19.92 24.85
CA PHE A 6 -30.75 -19.37 23.67
C PHE A 6 -31.29 -20.11 22.42
N ILE A 7 -32.04 -19.41 21.59
CA ILE A 7 -32.53 -19.96 20.32
C ILE A 7 -31.36 -19.88 19.33
N SER A 8 -30.74 -21.03 19.03
CA SER A 8 -29.73 -21.12 17.98
C SER A 8 -30.40 -21.12 16.61
N LEU A 9 -30.28 -20.02 15.87
CA LEU A 9 -30.71 -19.95 14.48
C LEU A 9 -29.67 -20.63 13.57
N PRO A 10 -30.08 -21.23 12.45
CA PRO A 10 -29.15 -21.87 11.52
C PRO A 10 -28.23 -20.84 10.85
N THR A 11 -26.94 -21.17 10.77
CA THR A 11 -25.90 -20.32 10.14
C THR A 11 -25.42 -20.87 8.80
N GLU A 12 -25.78 -22.10 8.46
CA GLU A 12 -25.45 -22.73 7.18
C GLU A 12 -26.41 -22.25 6.10
N VAL A 13 -25.86 -21.99 4.91
CA VAL A 13 -26.59 -21.49 3.74
C VAL A 13 -26.18 -22.33 2.56
N ASP A 14 -27.11 -23.13 2.07
CA ASP A 14 -26.92 -23.95 0.87
C ASP A 14 -27.34 -23.16 -0.37
N LYS A 15 -26.47 -23.13 -1.37
CA LYS A 15 -26.71 -22.49 -2.67
C LYS A 15 -26.67 -23.51 -3.80
N ILE A 16 -27.36 -23.22 -4.89
CA ILE A 16 -27.39 -24.08 -6.08
C ILE A 16 -26.04 -24.02 -6.79
N ILE A 17 -25.49 -22.81 -6.92
CA ILE A 17 -24.18 -22.55 -7.51
C ILE A 17 -23.28 -21.92 -6.45
N ASP A 18 -22.05 -22.43 -6.34
CA ASP A 18 -21.06 -21.84 -5.44
C ASP A 18 -20.78 -20.38 -5.83
N PRO A 19 -20.99 -19.42 -4.91
CA PRO A 19 -20.75 -18.02 -5.19
C PRO A 19 -19.24 -17.72 -5.22
N PHE A 20 -18.84 -16.73 -6.02
CA PHE A 20 -17.46 -16.24 -5.98
C PHE A 20 -17.29 -15.30 -4.78
N VAL A 21 -16.38 -15.64 -3.87
CA VAL A 21 -16.11 -14.85 -2.66
C VAL A 21 -14.71 -14.26 -2.69
N ASP A 22 -14.61 -12.94 -2.58
CA ASP A 22 -13.38 -12.20 -2.38
C ASP A 22 -13.40 -11.52 -1.02
N VAL A 23 -12.88 -12.23 -0.01
CA VAL A 23 -12.84 -11.74 1.38
C VAL A 23 -11.93 -10.52 1.53
N GLY A 24 -10.94 -10.34 0.64
CA GLY A 24 -10.06 -9.16 0.66
C GLY A 24 -10.80 -7.86 0.37
N ASN A 25 -11.80 -7.92 -0.52
CA ASN A 25 -12.69 -6.80 -0.84
C ASN A 25 -14.05 -6.86 -0.12
N LEU A 26 -14.25 -7.83 0.78
CA LEU A 26 -15.54 -8.11 1.43
C LEU A 26 -16.68 -8.26 0.40
N LEU A 27 -16.39 -8.95 -0.70
CA LEU A 27 -17.25 -9.05 -1.87
C LEU A 27 -17.71 -10.49 -2.09
N ILE A 28 -18.99 -10.63 -2.40
CA ILE A 28 -19.61 -11.87 -2.84
C ILE A 28 -20.32 -11.63 -4.18
N ILE A 29 -20.07 -12.48 -5.16
CA ILE A 29 -20.78 -12.51 -6.44
C ILE A 29 -21.61 -13.78 -6.44
N ASP A 30 -22.90 -13.56 -6.30
CA ASP A 30 -23.91 -14.61 -6.33
C ASP A 30 -24.33 -14.87 -7.78
N ASN A 31 -24.05 -16.08 -8.27
CA ASN A 31 -24.32 -16.47 -9.65
C ASN A 31 -25.71 -17.12 -9.82
N ASP A 32 -26.46 -17.31 -8.74
CA ASP A 32 -27.81 -17.86 -8.81
C ASP A 32 -28.73 -16.90 -9.60
N PRO A 33 -29.66 -17.40 -10.43
CA PRO A 33 -30.61 -16.54 -11.14
C PRO A 33 -31.49 -15.77 -10.15
N VAL A 34 -31.82 -14.52 -10.45
CA VAL A 34 -32.68 -13.67 -9.58
C VAL A 34 -34.16 -13.82 -9.90
N ILE A 35 -34.49 -14.22 -11.12
CA ILE A 35 -35.86 -14.41 -11.59
C ILE A 35 -35.87 -15.72 -12.38
N ASP A 36 -36.86 -16.56 -12.14
CA ASP A 36 -37.08 -17.77 -12.93
C ASP A 36 -37.45 -17.40 -14.38
N GLU A 37 -36.92 -18.16 -15.35
CA GLU A 37 -37.20 -17.94 -16.76
C GLU A 37 -38.71 -18.01 -17.05
N GLY A 38 -39.33 -16.84 -17.26
CA GLY A 38 -40.77 -16.71 -17.56
C GLY A 38 -41.58 -15.89 -16.55
N SER A 39 -41.01 -15.48 -15.42
CA SER A 39 -41.70 -14.59 -14.48
C SER A 39 -41.58 -13.13 -14.91
N THR A 40 -42.71 -12.48 -15.16
CA THR A 40 -42.79 -11.03 -15.46
C THR A 40 -42.95 -10.17 -14.21
N ASN A 41 -43.02 -10.80 -13.02
CA ASN A 41 -43.23 -10.08 -11.77
C ASN A 41 -41.93 -9.47 -11.27
N LYS A 42 -42.04 -8.23 -10.77
CA LYS A 42 -40.94 -7.58 -10.06
C LYS A 42 -40.70 -8.31 -8.74
N LEU A 43 -39.43 -8.53 -8.41
CA LEU A 43 -39.02 -9.07 -7.11
C LEU A 43 -39.57 -8.22 -5.98
N SER A 44 -40.08 -8.89 -4.95
CA SER A 44 -40.46 -8.23 -3.70
C SER A 44 -39.24 -7.81 -2.90
N GLU A 45 -39.40 -6.79 -2.05
CA GLU A 45 -38.35 -6.38 -1.11
C GLU A 45 -38.01 -7.51 -0.12
N GLU A 46 -39.00 -8.32 0.25
CA GLU A 46 -38.83 -9.44 1.16
C GLU A 46 -37.93 -10.54 0.58
N GLU A 47 -38.12 -10.92 -0.68
CA GLU A 47 -37.27 -11.89 -1.39
C GLU A 47 -35.83 -11.38 -1.54
N LEU A 48 -35.67 -10.10 -1.89
CA LEU A 48 -34.35 -9.46 -1.98
C LEU A 48 -33.65 -9.44 -0.63
N SER A 49 -34.37 -9.08 0.43
CA SER A 49 -33.84 -9.03 1.79
C SER A 49 -33.43 -10.43 2.28
N ALA A 50 -34.25 -11.45 2.05
CA ALA A 50 -33.93 -12.83 2.36
C ALA A 50 -32.66 -13.29 1.64
N ARG A 51 -32.54 -13.00 0.34
CA ARG A 51 -31.35 -13.34 -0.44
C ARG A 51 -30.09 -12.61 0.02
N VAL A 52 -30.20 -11.32 0.34
CA VAL A 52 -29.07 -10.55 0.88
C VAL A 52 -28.63 -11.11 2.24
N ARG A 53 -29.58 -11.47 3.10
CA ARG A 53 -29.29 -12.11 4.39
C ARG A 53 -28.49 -13.39 4.20
N ASP A 54 -28.89 -14.25 3.27
CA ASP A 54 -28.22 -15.51 2.95
C ASP A 54 -26.78 -15.27 2.46
N ASN A 55 -26.62 -14.34 1.51
CA ASN A 55 -25.31 -13.98 0.94
C ASN A 55 -24.36 -13.37 1.99
N VAL A 56 -24.90 -12.52 2.87
CA VAL A 56 -24.13 -11.91 3.97
C VAL A 56 -23.73 -12.97 4.98
N GLN A 57 -24.63 -13.88 5.36
CA GLN A 57 -24.31 -14.98 6.27
C GLN A 57 -23.17 -15.85 5.70
N PHE A 58 -23.23 -16.18 4.40
CA PHE A 58 -22.17 -16.93 3.72
C PHE A 58 -20.83 -16.19 3.75
N LEU A 59 -20.83 -14.88 3.46
CA LEU A 59 -19.63 -14.04 3.52
C LEU A 59 -19.02 -14.00 4.93
N PHE A 60 -19.85 -13.83 5.97
CA PHE A 60 -19.37 -13.81 7.36
C PHE A 60 -18.84 -15.17 7.82
N ASN A 61 -19.45 -16.27 7.40
CA ASN A 61 -18.92 -17.61 7.66
C ASN A 61 -17.49 -17.72 7.12
N LYS A 62 -17.24 -17.23 5.90
CA LYS A 62 -15.89 -17.19 5.30
C LYS A 62 -14.92 -16.23 5.99
N ILE A 63 -15.39 -15.09 6.50
CA ILE A 63 -14.56 -14.18 7.30
C ILE A 63 -14.16 -14.83 8.63
N TRP A 64 -15.07 -15.55 9.28
CA TRP A 64 -14.81 -16.20 10.57
C TRP A 64 -13.91 -17.44 10.49
N GLU A 65 -13.77 -18.03 9.30
CA GLU A 65 -12.76 -19.06 9.00
C GLU A 65 -11.32 -18.50 9.00
N LEU A 66 -11.12 -17.17 8.89
CA LEU A 66 -9.79 -16.55 8.80
C LEU A 66 -9.03 -16.50 10.14
N GLU A 67 -7.70 -16.29 10.04
CA GLU A 67 -6.83 -16.05 11.19
C GLU A 67 -7.27 -14.77 11.94
N ARG A 68 -7.62 -14.94 13.22
CA ARG A 68 -8.02 -13.84 14.11
C ARG A 68 -6.82 -13.37 14.92
N LYS A 69 -6.61 -12.06 14.96
CA LYS A 69 -5.57 -11.40 15.75
C LYS A 69 -6.19 -10.40 16.70
N ARG A 70 -5.72 -10.41 17.95
CA ARG A 70 -6.06 -9.36 18.90
C ARG A 70 -5.08 -8.21 18.72
N ILE A 71 -5.59 -7.05 18.37
CA ILE A 71 -4.83 -5.81 18.26
C ILE A 71 -5.45 -4.87 19.29
N ASP A 72 -4.64 -4.50 20.29
CA ASP A 72 -5.06 -3.75 21.47
C ASP A 72 -6.25 -4.43 22.19
N GLU A 73 -7.43 -3.82 22.12
CA GLU A 73 -8.68 -4.30 22.74
C GLU A 73 -9.65 -4.94 21.72
N ALA A 74 -9.33 -4.93 20.42
CA ALA A 74 -10.20 -5.43 19.36
C ALA A 74 -9.74 -6.79 18.80
N ILE A 75 -10.71 -7.65 18.44
CA ILE A 75 -10.48 -8.89 17.70
C ILE A 75 -10.67 -8.59 16.21
N CYS A 76 -9.60 -8.68 15.43
CA CYS A 76 -9.61 -8.38 14.01
C CYS A 76 -9.29 -9.64 13.20
N ALA A 77 -9.97 -9.86 12.08
CA ALA A 77 -9.62 -10.89 11.12
C ALA A 77 -8.50 -10.39 10.19
N LYS A 78 -7.54 -11.25 9.87
CA LYS A 78 -6.47 -10.92 8.92
C LYS A 78 -6.95 -11.22 7.49
N LEU A 79 -7.32 -10.16 6.76
CA LEU A 79 -7.81 -10.28 5.39
C LEU A 79 -6.68 -10.69 4.41
N PRO A 80 -6.97 -11.58 3.44
CA PRO A 80 -6.03 -11.94 2.39
C PRO A 80 -5.87 -10.82 1.35
N ALA A 81 -4.94 -11.00 0.41
CA ALA A 81 -4.84 -10.13 -0.76
C ALA A 81 -6.10 -10.23 -1.62
N THR A 82 -6.49 -9.11 -2.24
CA THR A 82 -7.71 -9.02 -3.05
C THR A 82 -7.62 -9.92 -4.30
N LEU A 83 -8.67 -10.68 -4.56
CA LEU A 83 -8.76 -11.56 -5.72
C LEU A 83 -9.33 -10.84 -6.95
N PHE A 84 -10.29 -9.93 -6.71
CA PHE A 84 -10.94 -9.18 -7.77
C PHE A 84 -10.00 -8.10 -8.34
N ARG A 85 -9.63 -8.25 -9.60
CA ARG A 85 -8.70 -7.35 -10.28
C ARG A 85 -9.39 -6.07 -10.72
N LEU A 86 -9.08 -4.98 -10.04
CA LEU A 86 -9.53 -3.63 -10.43
C LEU A 86 -8.48 -2.94 -11.30
N PRO A 87 -8.90 -2.15 -12.32
CA PRO A 87 -7.97 -1.35 -13.08
C PRO A 87 -7.34 -0.27 -12.19
N ARG A 88 -6.06 0.00 -12.42
CA ARG A 88 -5.37 1.10 -11.73
C ARG A 88 -5.88 2.44 -12.26
N GLU A 89 -6.03 3.41 -11.36
CA GLU A 89 -6.32 4.81 -11.74
C GLU A 89 -5.19 5.40 -12.59
N LYS A 90 -3.93 5.11 -12.22
CA LYS A 90 -2.74 5.67 -12.85
C LYS A 90 -1.85 4.59 -13.45
N PRO A 91 -1.19 4.89 -14.58
CA PRO A 91 -0.20 3.98 -15.15
C PRO A 91 0.92 3.71 -14.14
N LEU A 92 1.65 2.62 -14.36
CA LEU A 92 2.84 2.36 -13.58
C LEU A 92 3.84 3.51 -13.80
N PRO A 93 4.55 3.95 -12.74
CA PRO A 93 5.63 4.91 -12.89
C PRO A 93 6.60 4.41 -13.97
N SER A 94 6.89 5.25 -14.96
CA SER A 94 7.89 4.92 -15.97
C SER A 94 9.23 4.62 -15.31
N GLU A 95 9.99 3.70 -15.90
CA GLU A 95 11.37 3.47 -15.50
C GLU A 95 12.14 4.79 -15.56
N ARG A 96 12.93 5.04 -14.52
CA ARG A 96 13.72 6.26 -14.41
C ARG A 96 14.78 6.24 -15.50
N GLN A 97 14.67 7.15 -16.45
CA GLN A 97 15.71 7.36 -17.46
C GLN A 97 17.01 7.78 -16.76
N LEU A 98 18.10 7.09 -17.11
CA LEU A 98 19.44 7.42 -16.62
C LEU A 98 19.80 8.81 -17.12
N THR A 99 20.22 9.68 -16.20
CA THR A 99 20.77 10.98 -16.55
C THR A 99 22.08 10.82 -17.34
N LYS A 100 22.44 11.82 -18.16
CA LYS A 100 23.71 11.79 -18.92
C LYS A 100 24.93 11.50 -18.02
N TRP A 101 24.92 12.04 -16.79
CA TRP A 101 25.98 11.76 -15.82
C TRP A 101 25.97 10.32 -15.32
N GLU A 102 24.80 9.73 -15.05
CA GLU A 102 24.71 8.33 -14.63
C GLU A 102 25.15 7.37 -15.74
N GLN A 103 24.80 7.67 -17.00
CA GLN A 103 25.29 6.92 -18.18
C GLN A 103 26.81 7.00 -18.29
N TYR A 104 27.38 8.19 -18.19
CA TYR A 104 28.83 8.39 -18.21
C TYR A 104 29.52 7.69 -17.04
N ALA A 105 28.98 7.81 -15.83
CA ALA A 105 29.50 7.18 -14.63
C ALA A 105 29.50 5.66 -14.76
N GLN A 106 28.44 5.07 -15.34
CA GLN A 106 28.35 3.65 -15.61
C GLN A 106 29.41 3.20 -16.64
N GLN A 107 29.53 3.92 -17.76
CA GLN A 107 30.53 3.61 -18.80
C GLN A 107 31.96 3.69 -18.29
N LYS A 108 32.26 4.65 -17.41
CA LYS A 108 33.59 4.84 -16.82
C LYS A 108 33.82 4.04 -15.54
N GLY A 109 32.84 3.28 -15.05
CA GLY A 109 32.94 2.54 -13.80
C GLY A 109 33.06 3.43 -12.56
N ILE A 110 32.60 4.69 -12.63
CA ILE A 110 32.63 5.65 -11.53
C ILE A 110 31.58 5.26 -10.50
N ARG A 111 32.03 4.73 -9.36
CA ARG A 111 31.15 4.40 -8.24
C ARG A 111 30.85 5.63 -7.40
N LYS A 112 29.57 5.86 -7.09
CA LYS A 112 29.13 6.91 -6.18
C LYS A 112 29.69 6.63 -4.78
N LYS A 113 30.50 7.55 -4.25
CA LYS A 113 31.01 7.51 -2.87
C LYS A 113 30.15 8.41 -1.99
N ASN A 114 29.78 7.91 -0.80
CA ASN A 114 29.17 8.74 0.23
C ASN A 114 30.20 9.74 0.77
N LYS A 115 29.83 11.02 0.80
CA LYS A 115 30.68 12.10 1.29
C LYS A 115 30.07 12.66 2.58
N SER A 116 30.89 12.82 3.61
CA SER A 116 30.49 13.43 4.88
C SER A 116 30.12 14.90 4.70
N ARG A 117 29.18 15.37 5.54
CA ARG A 117 28.76 16.78 5.56
C ARG A 117 29.84 17.71 6.10
N LYS A 118 30.65 17.24 7.06
CA LYS A 118 31.78 18.00 7.64
C LYS A 118 33.12 17.53 7.10
N VAL A 119 34.03 18.48 6.91
CA VAL A 119 35.42 18.28 6.49
C VAL A 119 36.29 19.02 7.51
N PHE A 120 37.40 18.40 7.91
CA PHE A 120 38.35 19.03 8.83
C PHE A 120 39.15 20.09 8.07
N ASP A 121 39.22 21.30 8.63
CA ASP A 121 40.00 22.41 8.10
C ASP A 121 41.32 22.48 8.87
N GLU A 122 42.45 22.28 8.19
CA GLU A 122 43.78 22.22 8.80
C GLU A 122 44.24 23.60 9.32
N GLN A 123 43.79 24.70 8.70
CA GLN A 123 44.21 26.05 9.09
C GLN A 123 43.58 26.49 10.42
N THR A 124 42.30 26.17 10.63
CA THR A 124 41.59 26.52 11.87
C THR A 124 41.44 25.36 12.84
N GLN A 125 41.94 24.17 12.48
CA GLN A 125 41.81 22.92 13.25
C GLN A 125 40.36 22.59 13.67
N GLU A 126 39.38 22.93 12.82
CA GLU A 126 37.95 22.81 13.13
C GLU A 126 37.20 21.99 12.08
N TRP A 127 36.15 21.28 12.52
CA TRP A 127 35.24 20.57 11.62
C TRP A 127 34.22 21.53 10.99
N LYS A 128 34.51 21.98 9.76
CA LYS A 128 33.64 22.88 9.01
C LYS A 128 32.73 22.14 8.04
N ALA A 129 31.64 22.79 7.65
CA ALA A 129 30.73 22.23 6.65
C ALA A 129 31.41 22.19 5.26
N ARG A 130 31.14 21.14 4.49
CA ARG A 130 31.66 21.00 3.12
C ARG A 130 31.03 22.03 2.15
N TYR A 131 29.79 22.40 2.39
CA TYR A 131 29.02 23.38 1.60
C TYR A 131 28.12 24.20 2.54
N GLY A 132 27.75 25.42 2.13
CA GLY A 132 26.87 26.31 2.89
C GLY A 132 27.60 27.35 3.75
N TYR A 133 26.90 27.91 4.75
CA TYR A 133 27.40 28.99 5.60
C TYR A 133 28.66 28.56 6.39
N LYS A 134 29.70 29.39 6.37
CA LYS A 134 31.04 29.11 6.93
C LYS A 134 31.68 27.79 6.44
N SER A 135 31.34 27.36 5.22
CA SER A 135 32.00 26.20 4.61
C SER A 135 33.47 26.46 4.29
N VAL A 136 34.25 25.39 4.16
CA VAL A 136 35.70 25.45 3.84
C VAL A 136 35.95 26.36 2.62
N LYS A 137 35.20 26.18 1.53
CA LYS A 137 35.32 26.98 0.29
C LYS A 137 35.05 28.48 0.46
N ASN A 138 34.23 28.89 1.44
CA ASN A 138 33.94 30.30 1.66
C ASN A 138 35.05 31.02 2.45
N ASN A 139 35.95 30.27 3.10
CA ASN A 139 37.11 30.87 3.77
C ASN A 139 38.23 31.21 2.79
N ASP A 140 38.40 30.46 1.71
CA ASP A 140 39.40 30.77 0.65
C ASP A 140 39.18 32.19 0.07
N THR A 141 37.94 32.65 -0.05
CA THR A 141 37.60 34.03 -0.47
C THR A 141 37.89 35.12 0.57
N LYS A 142 38.30 34.77 1.79
CA LYS A 142 38.66 35.73 2.85
C LYS A 142 40.17 35.91 3.00
N GLU A 143 40.98 35.28 2.14
CA GLU A 143 42.41 35.54 2.10
C GLU A 143 42.67 36.99 1.68
N TRP A 144 43.51 37.68 2.44
CA TRP A 144 43.83 39.11 2.25
C TRP A 144 44.80 39.33 1.08
N LEU A 145 45.42 38.26 0.58
CA LEU A 145 46.33 38.25 -0.55
C LEU A 145 45.98 37.04 -1.43
N ILE A 146 45.59 37.30 -2.67
CA ILE A 146 45.35 36.27 -3.68
C ILE A 146 46.42 36.47 -4.74
N GLU A 147 47.34 35.51 -4.86
CA GLU A 147 48.37 35.54 -5.90
C GLU A 147 47.69 35.36 -7.27
N ILE A 148 48.00 36.23 -8.22
CA ILE A 148 47.55 36.08 -9.60
C ILE A 148 48.51 35.10 -10.28
N PRO A 149 48.02 33.95 -10.78
CA PRO A 149 48.90 33.01 -11.46
C PRO A 149 49.44 33.64 -12.76
N ASP A 150 50.76 33.55 -12.96
CA ASP A 150 51.41 33.98 -14.20
C ASP A 150 50.83 33.21 -15.38
N ASN A 151 50.17 33.94 -16.28
CA ASN A 151 49.48 33.39 -17.44
C ASN A 151 50.53 32.91 -18.47
N LYS A 152 50.88 31.62 -18.41
CA LYS A 152 51.57 30.90 -19.50
C LYS A 152 50.57 30.11 -20.33
#